data_AF-A0A0W0Y576-F1
#
_entry.id   AF-A0A0W0Y576-F1
#
_cell.length_a   1.000
_cell.length_b   1.000
_cell.length_c   1.000
_cell.angle_alpha   90.00
_cell.angle_beta   90.00
_cell.angle_gamma   90.00
#
_symmetry.space_group_name_H-M   'P 1'
#
loop_
_entity.id
_entity.type
_entity.pdbx_description
1 polymer ?
#
loop_
_entity_poly.entity_id
_entity_poly.type
_entity_poly.pdbx_seq_one_letter_code
_entity_poly.pdbx_strand_id
1 'polypeptide(L)'
;MAATEDRVFDDLFVQISKNYRNLLKTNLAVYLNEFPDFPELLDLLKKKGFFKEKEAIPYTAADFIKSLNLSEQQLQATPVELLTSPSPILDEAKEYSFPAELSDLHPSLNCYAEVITDVLQNKLAQNPYENPGAQENVTEQEHALEAGKLSLILLNRLEYVLGLLFHDIARPSISDPEHGHSRHCQEGSDILAPLGLSLDYAGHHAFAKYLLYLCCPSYKQLLSNTSKSTLKIQEQGLSAEIEDLNSMEMPSLAKTFYMLMFMRLIDDESKVSIIDVKRQLRGQPLDFFDAETIQTLVCRQLARHLQERLAKGEVVKEVRDSMELKLNKAFTLLLRARDASNAPYLYEKYQSVLADIKSTSLSAQEQMTI
;
A
#
# COMPACT_ATOMS: atom_id res chain seq x y z
N MET A 1 28.02 44.28 -15.24
CA MET A 1 28.09 43.95 -13.80
C MET A 1 26.69 43.66 -13.30
N ALA A 2 26.53 42.43 -12.78
CA ALA A 2 25.54 41.93 -11.84
C ALA A 2 24.05 42.26 -12.08
N ALA A 3 23.28 41.30 -12.63
CA ALA A 3 21.90 41.03 -12.26
C ALA A 3 21.32 39.84 -13.06
N THR A 4 21.76 38.61 -12.81
CA THR A 4 21.05 37.43 -13.37
C THR A 4 21.20 36.11 -12.60
N GLU A 5 21.94 36.05 -11.47
CA GLU A 5 22.14 34.78 -10.76
C GLU A 5 21.27 34.62 -9.50
N ASP A 6 20.72 35.71 -8.93
CA ASP A 6 19.98 35.62 -7.66
C ASP A 6 18.48 35.29 -7.81
N ARG A 7 17.88 35.34 -9.01
CA ARG A 7 16.45 35.04 -9.19
C ARG A 7 16.12 33.58 -9.49
N VAL A 8 17.11 32.78 -9.91
CA VAL A 8 16.89 31.37 -10.23
C VAL A 8 16.92 30.48 -8.97
N PHE A 9 17.61 30.93 -7.93
CA PHE A 9 17.64 30.22 -6.64
C PHE A 9 16.39 30.48 -5.78
N ASP A 10 15.74 31.63 -5.92
CA ASP A 10 14.51 31.95 -5.17
C ASP A 10 13.29 31.17 -5.67
N ASP A 11 13.14 30.92 -6.98
CA ASP A 11 11.96 30.20 -7.50
C ASP A 11 11.99 28.68 -7.24
N LEU A 12 13.18 28.08 -7.15
CA LEU A 12 13.32 26.64 -6.85
C LEU A 12 13.10 26.33 -5.35
N PHE A 13 13.45 27.28 -4.46
CA PHE A 13 13.23 27.15 -3.02
C PHE A 13 11.81 27.55 -2.58
N VAL A 14 11.07 28.33 -3.38
CA VAL A 14 9.71 28.82 -3.05
C VAL A 14 8.59 27.82 -3.40
N GLN A 15 8.84 26.82 -4.26
CA GLN A 15 7.90 25.73 -4.53
C GLN A 15 8.03 24.53 -3.60
N ILE A 16 8.29 24.77 -2.31
CA ILE A 16 7.83 23.82 -1.28
C ILE A 16 6.30 23.75 -1.41
N SER A 17 5.81 22.64 -1.99
CA SER A 17 4.42 22.46 -2.37
C SER A 17 3.48 22.69 -1.16
N LYS A 18 2.29 23.25 -1.42
CA LYS A 18 1.28 23.48 -0.37
C LYS A 18 0.99 22.20 0.43
N ASN A 19 1.05 21.05 -0.23
CA ASN A 19 0.87 19.74 0.38
C ASN A 19 1.97 19.44 1.42
N TYR A 20 3.23 19.57 1.01
CA TYR A 20 4.35 19.36 1.92
C TYR A 20 4.33 20.30 3.13
N ARG A 21 3.95 21.58 2.94
CA ARG A 21 3.78 22.51 4.08
C ARG A 21 2.69 22.08 5.05
N ASN A 22 1.68 21.35 4.58
CA ASN A 22 0.66 20.76 5.44
C ASN A 22 1.24 19.57 6.20
N LEU A 23 1.96 18.65 5.53
CA LEU A 23 2.64 17.53 6.19
C LEU A 23 3.58 17.95 7.35
N LEU A 24 4.11 19.17 7.31
CA LEU A 24 4.93 19.73 8.39
C LEU A 24 4.14 20.29 9.59
N LYS A 25 2.82 20.42 9.50
CA LYS A 25 2.00 21.21 10.45
C LYS A 25 0.71 20.53 10.88
N THR A 26 0.18 19.62 10.07
CA THR A 26 -1.03 18.87 10.37
C THR A 26 -0.66 17.50 10.92
N ASN A 27 -1.52 17.00 11.80
CA ASN A 27 -1.43 15.69 12.41
C ASN A 27 -2.71 14.91 12.14
N LEU A 28 -2.66 13.60 12.39
CA LEU A 28 -3.78 12.68 12.15
C LEU A 28 -5.08 13.11 12.84
N ALA A 29 -4.98 13.71 14.03
CA ALA A 29 -6.15 14.16 14.78
C ALA A 29 -7.02 15.17 13.99
N VAL A 30 -6.41 16.03 13.16
CA VAL A 30 -7.15 16.98 12.32
C VAL A 30 -8.12 16.26 11.38
N TYR A 31 -7.68 15.17 10.75
CA TYR A 31 -8.49 14.42 9.80
C TYR A 31 -9.48 13.49 10.48
N LEU A 32 -9.04 12.80 11.55
CA LEU A 32 -9.88 11.86 12.30
C LEU A 32 -11.09 12.53 12.94
N ASN A 33 -10.96 13.78 13.39
CA ASN A 33 -12.07 14.56 13.94
C ASN A 33 -13.14 14.95 12.90
N GLU A 34 -12.84 14.82 11.61
CA GLU A 34 -13.79 15.11 10.51
C GLU A 34 -14.46 13.84 9.97
N PHE A 35 -14.12 12.65 10.49
CA PHE A 35 -14.75 11.43 10.03
C PHE A 35 -16.24 11.42 10.41
N PRO A 36 -17.16 11.26 9.45
CA PRO A 36 -18.58 11.14 9.74
C PRO A 36 -18.86 9.78 10.39
N ASP A 37 -20.01 9.66 11.04
CA ASP A 37 -20.51 8.36 11.50
C ASP A 37 -20.91 7.47 10.32
N PHE A 38 -20.85 6.15 10.51
CA PHE A 38 -21.04 5.20 9.41
C PHE A 38 -22.40 5.33 8.71
N PRO A 39 -23.53 5.57 9.42
CA PRO A 39 -24.81 5.85 8.77
C PRO A 39 -24.77 7.04 7.80
N GLU A 40 -24.05 8.12 8.16
CA GLU A 40 -23.93 9.31 7.33
C GLU A 40 -23.08 9.03 6.09
N LEU A 41 -21.94 8.33 6.28
CA LEU A 41 -21.07 7.90 5.18
C LEU A 41 -21.82 7.01 4.18
N LEU A 42 -22.59 6.04 4.69
CA LEU A 42 -23.39 5.14 3.85
C LEU A 42 -24.48 5.89 3.09
N ASP A 43 -25.18 6.83 3.73
CA ASP A 43 -26.20 7.66 3.05
C ASP A 43 -25.59 8.52 1.92
N LEU A 44 -24.41 9.11 2.15
CA LEU A 44 -23.67 9.83 1.12
C LEU A 44 -23.33 8.93 -0.08
N LEU A 45 -22.88 7.69 0.17
CA LEU A 45 -22.56 6.72 -0.87
C LEU A 45 -23.82 6.25 -1.63
N LYS A 46 -24.93 6.03 -0.93
CA LYS A 46 -26.22 5.70 -1.55
C LYS A 46 -26.71 6.77 -2.50
N LYS A 47 -26.56 8.04 -2.13
CA LYS A 47 -26.87 9.19 -3.00
C LYS A 47 -26.00 9.22 -4.27
N LYS A 48 -24.80 8.64 -4.22
CA LYS A 48 -23.90 8.46 -5.37
C LYS A 48 -24.18 7.19 -6.17
N GLY A 49 -25.10 6.35 -5.69
CA GLY A 49 -25.52 5.12 -6.37
C GLY A 49 -24.82 3.85 -5.88
N PHE A 50 -23.98 3.93 -4.85
CA PHE A 50 -23.27 2.79 -4.26
C PHE A 50 -24.03 2.21 -3.06
N PHE A 51 -23.88 0.90 -2.78
CA PHE A 51 -24.43 0.24 -1.58
C PHE A 51 -25.95 0.48 -1.35
N LYS A 52 -26.75 0.64 -2.41
CA LYS A 52 -28.18 1.05 -2.34
C LYS A 52 -29.01 0.20 -1.38
N GLU A 53 -28.79 -1.10 -1.39
CA GLU A 53 -29.54 -2.11 -0.62
C GLU A 53 -29.00 -2.32 0.81
N LYS A 54 -27.89 -1.69 1.22
CA LYS A 54 -27.28 -1.89 2.55
C LYS A 54 -27.97 -1.05 3.61
N GLU A 55 -28.34 -1.62 4.75
CA GLU A 55 -28.92 -0.84 5.86
C GLU A 55 -27.85 -0.43 6.87
N ALA A 56 -27.86 0.84 7.29
CA ALA A 56 -26.87 1.36 8.22
C ALA A 56 -27.00 0.73 9.61
N ILE A 57 -25.87 0.46 10.24
CA ILE A 57 -25.79 0.08 11.66
C ILE A 57 -25.25 1.26 12.48
N PRO A 58 -25.57 1.36 13.78
CA PRO A 58 -25.00 2.39 14.65
C PRO A 58 -23.54 2.05 14.97
N TYR A 59 -22.63 2.53 14.13
CA TYR A 59 -21.19 2.45 14.32
C TYR A 59 -20.57 3.82 14.03
N THR A 60 -19.80 4.35 14.97
CA THR A 60 -19.33 5.75 14.93
C THR A 60 -17.85 5.85 14.58
N ALA A 61 -17.42 7.03 14.15
CA ALA A 61 -15.99 7.31 13.99
C ALA A 61 -15.25 7.17 15.33
N ALA A 62 -15.89 7.53 16.44
CA ALA A 62 -15.35 7.39 17.79
C ALA A 62 -15.13 5.91 18.17
N ASP A 63 -16.05 5.01 17.80
CA ASP A 63 -15.89 3.57 18.02
C ASP A 63 -14.65 3.04 17.28
N PHE A 64 -14.45 3.48 16.04
CA PHE A 64 -13.28 3.14 15.24
C PHE A 64 -11.99 3.68 15.85
N ILE A 65 -11.91 4.99 16.17
CA ILE A 65 -10.70 5.61 16.74
C ILE A 65 -10.32 4.91 18.05
N LYS A 66 -11.30 4.60 18.90
CA LYS A 66 -11.08 3.83 20.13
C LYS A 66 -10.51 2.43 19.84
N SER A 67 -10.93 1.79 18.76
CA SER A 67 -10.45 0.46 18.37
C SER A 67 -9.00 0.45 17.88
N LEU A 68 -8.48 1.59 17.40
CA LEU A 68 -7.07 1.70 16.98
C LEU A 68 -6.09 1.73 18.17
N ASN A 69 -6.57 2.08 19.37
CA ASN A 69 -5.74 2.17 20.58
C ASN A 69 -4.49 3.06 20.41
N LEU A 70 -4.62 4.17 19.67
CA LEU A 70 -3.56 5.16 19.46
C LEU A 70 -3.36 6.01 20.71
N SER A 71 -2.10 6.31 21.05
CA SER A 71 -1.76 7.29 22.08
C SER A 71 -2.04 8.71 21.62
N GLU A 72 -2.29 9.62 22.56
CA GLU A 72 -2.44 11.05 22.28
C GLU A 72 -1.19 11.61 21.58
N GLN A 73 -0.01 11.15 21.95
CA GLN A 73 1.25 11.52 21.31
C GLN A 73 1.28 11.14 19.83
N GLN A 74 0.85 9.94 19.47
CA GLN A 74 0.79 9.50 18.07
C GLN A 74 -0.23 10.33 17.25
N LEU A 75 -1.37 10.68 17.87
CA LEU A 75 -2.41 11.47 17.21
C LEU A 75 -2.00 12.94 16.98
N GLN A 76 -1.17 13.48 17.87
CA GLN A 76 -0.73 14.88 17.83
C GLN A 76 0.57 15.09 17.05
N ALA A 77 1.36 14.03 16.84
CA ALA A 77 2.59 14.09 16.07
C ALA A 77 2.32 14.33 14.57
N THR A 78 3.15 15.15 13.95
CA THR A 78 3.23 15.30 12.50
C THR A 78 3.84 14.05 11.87
N PRO A 79 3.59 13.80 10.57
CA PRO A 79 4.25 12.72 9.83
C PRO A 79 5.77 12.70 9.98
N VAL A 80 6.43 13.86 10.00
CA VAL A 80 7.89 13.94 10.18
C VAL A 80 8.32 13.50 11.58
N GLU A 81 7.59 13.92 12.62
CA GLU A 81 7.86 13.50 14.00
C GLU A 81 7.63 11.99 14.18
N LEU A 82 6.62 11.41 13.52
CA LEU A 82 6.41 9.97 13.50
C LEU A 82 7.54 9.24 12.77
N LEU A 83 7.93 9.69 11.58
CA LEU A 83 9.03 9.07 10.80
C LEU A 83 10.40 9.14 11.50
N THR A 84 10.60 10.11 12.38
CA THR A 84 11.82 10.23 13.19
C THR A 84 11.73 9.56 14.56
N SER A 85 10.54 9.07 14.93
CA SER A 85 10.37 8.27 16.14
C SER A 85 11.04 6.90 15.98
N PRO A 86 11.55 6.30 17.08
CA PRO A 86 12.01 4.92 17.06
C PRO A 86 10.90 4.00 16.58
N SER A 87 11.22 3.08 15.66
CA SER A 87 10.23 2.10 15.24
C SER A 87 9.89 1.20 16.42
N PRO A 88 8.60 0.92 16.69
CA PRO A 88 8.29 -0.12 17.66
C PRO A 88 8.87 -1.43 17.16
N ILE A 89 9.34 -2.25 18.09
CA ILE A 89 9.65 -3.63 17.76
C ILE A 89 8.31 -4.26 17.41
N LEU A 90 8.14 -4.67 16.14
CA LEU A 90 7.08 -5.60 15.81
C LEU A 90 7.39 -6.86 16.64
N ASP A 91 6.64 -7.07 17.73
CA ASP A 91 6.95 -8.06 18.79
C ASP A 91 6.72 -9.48 18.28
N GLU A 92 7.66 -9.88 17.43
CA GLU A 92 7.46 -10.85 16.38
C GLU A 92 8.84 -11.35 15.87
N ALA A 93 9.90 -11.16 16.67
CA ALA A 93 11.27 -11.67 16.51
C ALA A 93 11.38 -13.21 16.59
N LYS A 94 10.35 -13.94 16.16
CA LYS A 94 10.27 -15.40 16.14
C LYS A 94 10.25 -15.92 14.71
N GLU A 95 11.03 -16.98 14.53
CA GLU A 95 11.07 -17.89 13.40
C GLU A 95 9.69 -18.05 12.75
N TYR A 96 9.62 -17.89 11.42
CA TYR A 96 8.51 -18.43 10.66
C TYR A 96 8.84 -19.86 10.24
N SER A 97 7.81 -20.68 10.13
CA SER A 97 7.88 -21.96 9.45
C SER A 97 6.65 -22.11 8.57
N PHE A 98 6.88 -22.34 7.28
CA PHE A 98 5.80 -22.73 6.39
C PHE A 98 5.24 -24.09 6.83
N PRO A 99 3.93 -24.34 6.69
CA PRO A 99 3.34 -25.65 6.97
C PRO A 99 4.07 -26.76 6.21
N ALA A 100 4.38 -27.86 6.89
CA ALA A 100 5.11 -28.99 6.31
C ALA A 100 4.29 -29.70 5.22
N GLU A 101 2.96 -29.65 5.35
CA GLU A 101 1.98 -30.18 4.40
C GLU A 101 2.05 -29.50 3.02
N LEU A 102 2.70 -28.34 2.93
CA LEU A 102 2.85 -27.54 1.72
C LEU A 102 4.32 -27.38 1.31
N SER A 103 5.19 -28.35 1.66
CA SER A 103 6.63 -28.30 1.40
C SER A 103 7.00 -28.12 -0.07
N ASP A 104 6.15 -28.59 -0.99
CA ASP A 104 6.31 -28.41 -2.42
C ASP A 104 6.20 -26.94 -2.87
N LEU A 105 5.43 -26.12 -2.15
CA LEU A 105 5.29 -24.69 -2.43
C LEU A 105 6.41 -23.82 -1.84
N HIS A 106 7.21 -24.34 -0.90
CA HIS A 106 8.23 -23.53 -0.19
C HIS A 106 9.20 -22.81 -1.14
N PRO A 107 9.72 -23.44 -2.23
CA PRO A 107 10.56 -22.73 -3.20
C PRO A 107 9.85 -21.54 -3.85
N SER A 108 8.58 -21.69 -4.23
CA SER A 108 7.78 -20.63 -4.87
C SER A 108 7.43 -19.50 -3.89
N LEU A 109 7.16 -19.83 -2.63
CA LEU A 109 6.90 -18.84 -1.57
C LEU A 109 8.14 -18.00 -1.28
N ASN A 110 9.32 -18.64 -1.16
CA ASN A 110 10.59 -17.94 -0.97
C ASN A 110 10.95 -17.09 -2.19
N CYS A 111 10.74 -17.62 -3.40
CA CYS A 111 10.94 -16.87 -4.64
C CYS A 111 10.07 -15.60 -4.67
N TYR A 112 8.78 -15.72 -4.34
CA TYR A 112 7.87 -14.57 -4.32
C TYR A 112 8.32 -13.52 -3.31
N ALA A 113 8.70 -13.93 -2.09
CA ALA A 113 9.19 -13.02 -1.07
C ALA A 113 10.44 -12.25 -1.49
N GLU A 114 11.41 -12.92 -2.11
CA GLU A 114 12.62 -12.27 -2.62
C GLU A 114 12.33 -11.36 -3.82
N VAL A 115 11.48 -11.80 -4.76
CA VAL A 115 11.15 -11.02 -5.97
C VAL A 115 10.34 -9.77 -5.65
N ILE A 116 9.32 -9.85 -4.80
CA ILE A 116 8.54 -8.65 -4.43
C ILE A 116 9.41 -7.63 -3.66
N THR A 117 10.35 -8.12 -2.85
CA THR A 117 11.34 -7.29 -2.17
C THR A 117 12.29 -6.61 -3.15
N ASP A 118 12.81 -7.35 -4.15
CA ASP A 118 13.64 -6.78 -5.22
C ASP A 118 12.87 -5.70 -6.00
N VAL A 119 11.61 -5.94 -6.38
CA VAL A 119 10.80 -4.95 -7.13
C VAL A 119 10.61 -3.65 -6.34
N LEU A 120 10.35 -3.73 -5.03
CA LEU A 120 10.24 -2.56 -4.16
C LEU A 120 11.53 -1.72 -4.09
N GLN A 121 12.68 -2.33 -4.37
CA GLN A 121 14.00 -1.70 -4.24
C GLN A 121 14.75 -1.58 -5.58
N ASN A 122 14.11 -1.93 -6.70
CA ASN A 122 14.75 -1.98 -8.01
C ASN A 122 15.00 -0.57 -8.59
N LYS A 123 15.54 -0.49 -9.81
CA LYS A 123 15.81 0.79 -10.47
C LYS A 123 14.54 1.59 -10.81
N LEU A 124 13.41 0.93 -11.08
CA LEU A 124 12.13 1.60 -11.33
C LEU A 124 11.57 2.22 -10.05
N ALA A 125 11.79 1.59 -8.89
CA ALA A 125 11.40 2.12 -7.60
C ALA A 125 12.19 3.38 -7.18
N GLN A 126 13.30 3.68 -7.86
CA GLN A 126 14.04 4.94 -7.69
C GLN A 126 13.45 6.11 -8.50
N ASN A 127 12.46 5.86 -9.35
CA ASN A 127 11.82 6.92 -10.09
C ASN A 127 11.01 7.82 -9.15
N PRO A 128 10.87 9.11 -9.50
CA PRO A 128 9.97 10.02 -8.79
C PRO A 128 8.55 9.45 -8.71
N TYR A 129 7.94 9.49 -7.53
CA TYR A 129 6.58 8.98 -7.30
C TYR A 129 5.51 9.79 -8.07
N GLU A 130 5.73 11.09 -8.24
CA GLU A 130 5.00 11.92 -9.20
C GLU A 130 5.97 12.64 -10.14
N ASN A 131 5.45 13.17 -11.26
CA ASN A 131 6.24 13.98 -12.19
C ASN A 131 7.00 15.10 -11.45
N PRO A 132 8.26 15.41 -11.78
CA PRO A 132 9.09 16.39 -11.03
C PRO A 132 8.55 17.84 -10.94
N GLY A 133 7.50 18.19 -11.67
CA GLY A 133 6.75 19.45 -11.52
C GLY A 133 5.48 19.33 -10.66
N ALA A 134 5.20 18.14 -10.15
CA ALA A 134 4.13 17.80 -9.24
C ALA A 134 4.64 17.77 -7.79
N GLN A 135 3.73 17.76 -6.84
CA GLN A 135 3.92 18.33 -5.51
C GLN A 135 4.71 17.47 -4.51
N GLU A 136 5.15 16.28 -4.93
CA GLU A 136 5.68 15.23 -4.06
C GLU A 136 7.17 15.01 -4.39
N ASN A 137 8.02 15.04 -3.36
CA ASN A 137 9.49 14.96 -3.51
C ASN A 137 10.02 13.68 -2.85
N VAL A 138 9.47 12.55 -3.28
CA VAL A 138 9.85 11.20 -2.86
C VAL A 138 9.91 10.28 -4.08
N THR A 139 10.74 9.25 -4.02
CA THR A 139 10.69 8.13 -4.97
C THR A 139 9.58 7.15 -4.60
N GLU A 140 9.23 6.25 -5.53
CA GLU A 140 8.31 5.13 -5.26
C GLU A 140 8.77 4.29 -4.04
N GLN A 141 10.08 4.04 -3.92
CA GLN A 141 10.66 3.32 -2.78
C GLN A 141 10.53 4.13 -1.48
N GLU A 142 10.87 5.41 -1.50
CA GLU A 142 10.80 6.26 -0.30
C GLU A 142 9.38 6.35 0.24
N HIS A 143 8.40 6.59 -0.64
CA HIS A 143 6.98 6.60 -0.29
C HIS A 143 6.54 5.28 0.36
N ALA A 144 6.88 4.15 -0.24
CA ALA A 144 6.55 2.84 0.29
C ALA A 144 7.17 2.57 1.67
N LEU A 145 8.45 2.91 1.86
CA LEU A 145 9.14 2.74 3.15
C LEU A 145 8.57 3.65 4.24
N GLU A 146 8.21 4.89 3.89
CA GLU A 146 7.52 5.81 4.79
C GLU A 146 6.14 5.28 5.20
N ALA A 147 5.33 4.80 4.25
CA ALA A 147 4.02 4.22 4.49
C ALA A 147 4.10 2.98 5.39
N GLY A 148 5.09 2.11 5.12
CA GLY A 148 5.39 0.96 5.96
C GLY A 148 5.78 1.35 7.39
N LYS A 149 6.64 2.38 7.57
CA LYS A 149 7.07 2.81 8.90
C LYS A 149 5.93 3.46 9.68
N LEU A 150 5.18 4.37 9.05
CA LEU A 150 4.05 5.02 9.69
C LEU A 150 2.98 4.00 10.10
N SER A 151 2.67 3.03 9.24
CA SER A 151 1.74 1.95 9.59
C SER A 151 2.25 1.05 10.71
N LEU A 152 3.56 0.78 10.79
CA LEU A 152 4.13 0.07 11.92
C LEU A 152 3.92 0.85 13.23
N ILE A 153 4.17 2.16 13.22
CA ILE A 153 3.98 3.02 14.39
C ILE A 153 2.50 3.12 14.79
N LEU A 154 1.60 3.26 13.83
CA LEU A 154 0.19 3.60 14.07
C LEU A 154 -0.72 2.38 14.20
N LEU A 155 -0.48 1.32 13.43
CA LEU A 155 -1.34 0.14 13.39
C LEU A 155 -0.70 -1.08 14.05
N ASN A 156 0.63 -1.16 14.05
CA ASN A 156 1.42 -2.24 14.64
C ASN A 156 0.86 -3.65 14.34
N ARG A 157 0.43 -3.86 13.09
CA ARG A 157 -0.13 -5.13 12.60
C ARG A 157 0.47 -5.45 11.24
N LEU A 158 1.11 -6.62 11.16
CA LEU A 158 1.86 -7.06 9.97
C LEU A 158 1.08 -6.93 8.66
N GLU A 159 -0.20 -7.33 8.65
CA GLU A 159 -1.04 -7.26 7.46
C GLU A 159 -1.26 -5.83 6.93
N TYR A 160 -1.41 -4.84 7.82
CA TYR A 160 -1.58 -3.45 7.40
C TYR A 160 -0.24 -2.80 7.06
N VAL A 161 0.84 -3.21 7.73
CA VAL A 161 2.20 -2.80 7.36
C VAL A 161 2.54 -3.24 5.95
N LEU A 162 2.32 -4.51 5.62
CA LEU A 162 2.55 -5.04 4.27
C LEU A 162 1.57 -4.44 3.25
N GLY A 163 0.30 -4.26 3.65
CA GLY A 163 -0.70 -3.62 2.80
C GLY A 163 -0.30 -2.20 2.40
N LEU A 164 0.25 -1.39 3.32
CA LEU A 164 0.72 -0.03 3.03
C LEU A 164 2.10 0.00 2.38
N LEU A 165 3.03 -0.86 2.80
CA LEU A 165 4.37 -0.95 2.21
C LEU A 165 4.31 -1.30 0.71
N PHE A 166 3.34 -2.11 0.30
CA PHE A 166 3.26 -2.58 -1.08
C PHE A 166 2.02 -2.09 -1.85
N HIS A 167 1.25 -1.14 -1.34
CA HIS A 167 -0.02 -0.74 -1.97
C HIS A 167 0.13 -0.27 -3.43
N ASP A 168 1.27 0.35 -3.75
CA ASP A 168 1.63 0.89 -5.07
C ASP A 168 2.64 0.01 -5.83
N ILE A 169 2.93 -1.23 -5.37
CA ILE A 169 4.00 -2.10 -5.91
C ILE A 169 3.91 -2.40 -7.42
N ALA A 170 2.72 -2.28 -8.00
CA ALA A 170 2.53 -2.44 -9.44
C ALA A 170 3.25 -1.34 -10.26
N ARG A 171 3.43 -0.14 -9.71
CA ARG A 171 4.12 0.97 -10.38
C ARG A 171 5.59 0.65 -10.68
N PRO A 172 6.43 0.23 -9.71
CA PRO A 172 7.80 -0.20 -10.00
C PRO A 172 7.89 -1.60 -10.63
N SER A 173 6.76 -2.27 -10.93
CA SER A 173 6.75 -3.55 -11.66
C SER A 173 6.77 -3.38 -13.18
N ILE A 174 6.55 -2.17 -13.71
CA ILE A 174 6.48 -1.90 -15.14
C ILE A 174 7.20 -0.59 -15.51
N SER A 175 7.83 -0.55 -16.68
CA SER A 175 8.55 0.64 -17.16
C SER A 175 7.65 1.71 -17.78
N ASP A 176 6.41 1.36 -18.16
CA ASP A 176 5.41 2.27 -18.73
C ASP A 176 4.66 3.03 -17.62
N PRO A 177 4.91 4.34 -17.45
CA PRO A 177 4.29 5.11 -16.38
C PRO A 177 2.77 5.30 -16.57
N GLU A 178 2.26 5.34 -17.82
CA GLU A 178 0.82 5.52 -18.06
C GLU A 178 0.04 4.26 -17.69
N HIS A 179 0.57 3.09 -18.04
CA HIS A 179 0.01 1.81 -17.61
C HIS A 179 0.08 1.67 -16.09
N GLY A 180 1.25 1.92 -15.50
CA GLY A 180 1.44 1.88 -14.04
C GLY A 180 0.42 2.77 -13.33
N HIS A 181 0.21 3.99 -13.82
CA HIS A 181 -0.74 4.90 -13.22
C HIS A 181 -2.21 4.47 -13.37
N SER A 182 -2.60 3.88 -14.51
CA SER A 182 -4.00 3.53 -14.78
C SER A 182 -4.43 2.16 -14.24
N ARG A 183 -3.48 1.26 -13.95
CA ARG A 183 -3.77 -0.14 -13.55
C ARG A 183 -3.21 -0.55 -12.19
N HIS A 184 -2.43 0.31 -11.51
CA HIS A 184 -1.73 -0.09 -10.28
C HIS A 184 -2.64 -0.62 -9.18
N CYS A 185 -3.89 -0.14 -9.02
CA CYS A 185 -4.77 -0.66 -7.98
C CYS A 185 -5.10 -2.15 -8.22
N GLN A 186 -5.56 -2.48 -9.43
CA GLN A 186 -5.93 -3.85 -9.80
C GLN A 186 -4.72 -4.78 -9.87
N GLU A 187 -3.63 -4.34 -10.51
CA GLU A 187 -2.41 -5.16 -10.60
C GLU A 187 -1.73 -5.29 -9.23
N GLY A 188 -1.82 -4.25 -8.38
CA GLY A 188 -1.33 -4.29 -7.00
C GLY A 188 -2.09 -5.30 -6.15
N SER A 189 -3.42 -5.31 -6.23
CA SER A 189 -4.27 -6.35 -5.60
C SER A 189 -3.82 -7.76 -6.00
N ASP A 190 -3.61 -7.99 -7.30
CA ASP A 190 -3.16 -9.27 -7.82
C ASP A 190 -1.75 -9.68 -7.36
N ILE A 191 -0.83 -8.71 -7.27
CA ILE A 191 0.52 -8.93 -6.75
C ILE A 191 0.48 -9.30 -5.26
N LEU A 192 -0.41 -8.71 -4.46
CA LEU A 192 -0.49 -8.92 -3.01
C LEU A 192 -1.43 -10.06 -2.59
N ALA A 193 -2.26 -10.57 -3.49
CA ALA A 193 -3.18 -11.67 -3.22
C ALA A 193 -2.55 -12.91 -2.52
N PRO A 194 -1.29 -13.32 -2.81
CA PRO A 194 -0.62 -14.41 -2.08
C PRO A 194 -0.47 -14.16 -0.58
N LEU A 195 -0.31 -12.91 -0.14
CA LEU A 195 -0.12 -12.55 1.27
C LEU A 195 -1.37 -12.81 2.13
N GLY A 196 -2.54 -12.91 1.51
CA GLY A 196 -3.80 -13.15 2.22
C GLY A 196 -4.11 -12.09 3.27
N LEU A 197 -3.83 -10.83 2.95
CA LEU A 197 -4.13 -9.68 3.81
C LEU A 197 -5.63 -9.63 4.10
N SER A 198 -6.01 -9.22 5.32
CA SER A 198 -7.43 -9.10 5.68
C SER A 198 -8.17 -7.97 4.97
N LEU A 199 -7.43 -7.02 4.39
CA LEU A 199 -7.95 -5.90 3.63
C LEU A 199 -7.10 -5.68 2.39
N ASP A 200 -7.74 -5.70 1.21
CA ASP A 200 -7.09 -5.39 -0.06
C ASP A 200 -6.94 -3.87 -0.26
N TYR A 201 -6.07 -3.26 0.54
CA TYR A 201 -5.83 -1.82 0.42
C TYR A 201 -5.27 -1.42 -0.95
N ALA A 202 -4.48 -2.28 -1.60
CA ALA A 202 -3.98 -2.04 -2.96
C ALA A 202 -5.12 -1.92 -3.98
N GLY A 203 -6.15 -2.78 -3.91
CA GLY A 203 -7.34 -2.66 -4.76
C GLY A 203 -8.23 -1.46 -4.40
N HIS A 204 -8.26 -1.06 -3.13
CA HIS A 204 -9.27 -0.14 -2.59
C HIS A 204 -8.79 1.29 -2.27
N HIS A 205 -7.49 1.61 -2.39
CA HIS A 205 -6.97 2.92 -1.96
C HIS A 205 -7.48 4.09 -2.82
N ALA A 206 -7.91 3.86 -4.06
CA ALA A 206 -8.59 4.87 -4.88
C ALA A 206 -10.00 5.18 -4.34
N PHE A 207 -10.75 4.16 -3.95
CA PHE A 207 -12.02 4.33 -3.25
C PHE A 207 -11.84 5.02 -1.88
N ALA A 208 -10.81 4.66 -1.11
CA ALA A 208 -10.50 5.30 0.15
C ALA A 208 -10.24 6.83 0.00
N LYS A 209 -9.52 7.21 -1.06
CA LYS A 209 -9.32 8.62 -1.44
C LYS A 209 -10.64 9.31 -1.75
N TYR A 210 -11.53 8.64 -2.48
CA TYR A 210 -12.87 9.17 -2.78
C TYR A 210 -13.69 9.41 -1.51
N LEU A 211 -13.67 8.47 -0.55
CA LEU A 211 -14.36 8.63 0.74
C LEU A 211 -13.85 9.86 1.48
N LEU A 212 -12.54 9.99 1.67
CA LEU A 212 -11.94 11.13 2.36
C LEU A 212 -12.23 12.46 1.63
N TYR A 213 -12.16 12.48 0.30
CA TYR A 213 -12.50 13.68 -0.48
C TYR A 213 -13.95 14.13 -0.29
N LEU A 214 -14.86 13.16 -0.14
CA LEU A 214 -16.29 13.40 0.04
C LEU A 214 -16.61 13.95 1.44
N CYS A 215 -15.98 13.44 2.49
CA CYS A 215 -16.39 13.69 3.88
C CYS A 215 -15.39 14.45 4.76
N CYS A 216 -14.12 14.59 4.36
CA CYS A 216 -13.08 15.26 5.14
C CYS A 216 -12.59 16.54 4.43
N PRO A 217 -13.16 17.72 4.74
CA PRO A 217 -12.73 19.00 4.17
C PRO A 217 -11.22 19.26 4.26
N SER A 218 -10.59 18.92 5.38
CA SER A 218 -9.16 19.15 5.61
C SER A 218 -8.29 18.26 4.71
N TYR A 219 -8.76 17.06 4.37
CA TYR A 219 -8.04 16.13 3.48
C TYR A 219 -7.80 16.69 2.08
N LYS A 220 -8.66 17.58 1.58
CA LYS A 220 -8.47 18.22 0.25
C LYS A 220 -7.17 19.01 0.13
N GLN A 221 -6.57 19.36 1.26
CA GLN A 221 -5.30 20.05 1.33
C GLN A 221 -4.09 19.10 1.27
N LEU A 222 -4.30 17.80 1.53
CA LEU A 222 -3.30 16.73 1.38
C LEU A 222 -3.23 16.17 -0.04
N LEU A 223 -4.25 16.40 -0.86
CA LEU A 223 -4.26 15.89 -2.23
C LEU A 223 -3.34 16.69 -3.15
N SER A 224 -2.38 15.99 -3.77
CA SER A 224 -1.59 16.50 -4.88
C SER A 224 -2.47 16.90 -6.07
N ASN A 225 -1.91 17.69 -6.99
CA ASN A 225 -2.62 18.05 -8.23
C ASN A 225 -2.94 16.80 -9.07
N THR A 226 -2.04 15.82 -9.11
CA THR A 226 -2.22 14.52 -9.77
C THR A 226 -3.34 13.72 -9.10
N SER A 227 -3.36 13.66 -7.77
CA SER A 227 -4.42 12.97 -7.03
C SER A 227 -5.80 13.61 -7.26
N LYS A 228 -5.86 14.94 -7.46
CA LYS A 228 -7.10 15.65 -7.81
C LYS A 228 -7.55 15.40 -9.25
N SER A 229 -6.63 15.40 -10.22
CA SER A 229 -6.98 15.16 -11.62
C SER A 229 -7.48 13.74 -11.84
N THR A 230 -6.88 12.78 -11.14
CA THR A 230 -7.18 11.34 -11.26
C THR A 230 -8.47 10.94 -10.57
N LEU A 231 -8.87 11.65 -9.50
CA LEU A 231 -10.11 11.38 -8.77
C LEU A 231 -11.34 11.34 -9.68
N LYS A 232 -11.42 12.25 -10.66
CA LYS A 232 -12.52 12.31 -11.62
C LYS A 232 -12.54 11.13 -12.61
N ILE A 233 -11.37 10.58 -12.93
CA ILE A 233 -11.24 9.40 -13.80
C ILE A 233 -11.58 8.14 -13.00
N GLN A 234 -11.06 8.06 -11.78
CA GLN A 234 -11.27 6.93 -10.86
C GLN A 234 -12.73 6.78 -10.46
N GLU A 235 -13.50 7.88 -10.31
CA GLU A 235 -14.94 7.84 -10.05
C GLU A 235 -15.73 6.93 -11.02
N GLN A 236 -15.27 6.78 -12.27
CA GLN A 236 -15.92 5.90 -13.26
C GLN A 236 -15.62 4.41 -13.03
N GLY A 237 -14.45 4.09 -12.45
CA GLY A 237 -13.99 2.73 -12.17
C GLY A 237 -14.40 2.18 -10.80
N LEU A 238 -14.77 3.06 -9.86
CA LEU A 238 -15.06 2.69 -8.46
C LEU A 238 -16.05 1.55 -8.29
N SER A 239 -17.06 1.44 -9.16
CA SER A 239 -18.09 0.39 -9.03
C SER A 239 -17.50 -1.02 -9.11
N ALA A 240 -16.51 -1.22 -9.98
CA ALA A 240 -15.82 -2.50 -10.12
C ALA A 240 -14.83 -2.72 -8.98
N GLU A 241 -14.12 -1.66 -8.56
CA GLU A 241 -13.16 -1.73 -7.45
C GLU A 241 -13.82 -2.15 -6.14
N ILE A 242 -15.05 -1.70 -5.85
CA ILE A 242 -15.74 -1.96 -4.57
C ILE A 242 -16.77 -3.09 -4.62
N GLU A 243 -16.78 -3.91 -5.67
CA GLU A 243 -17.79 -4.96 -5.85
C GLU A 243 -17.77 -5.97 -4.69
N ASP A 244 -16.58 -6.41 -4.28
CA ASP A 244 -16.37 -7.29 -3.14
C ASP A 244 -16.88 -6.68 -1.82
N LEU A 245 -16.72 -5.37 -1.62
CA LEU A 245 -17.21 -4.66 -0.44
C LEU A 245 -18.74 -4.72 -0.34
N ASN A 246 -19.46 -4.74 -1.46
CA ASN A 246 -20.92 -4.90 -1.45
C ASN A 246 -21.37 -6.27 -0.92
N SER A 247 -20.51 -7.30 -0.95
CA SER A 247 -20.82 -8.60 -0.38
C SER A 247 -20.61 -8.69 1.14
N MET A 248 -19.91 -7.72 1.75
CA MET A 248 -19.58 -7.77 3.17
C MET A 248 -20.78 -7.54 4.09
N GLU A 249 -20.77 -8.23 5.23
CA GLU A 249 -21.70 -7.99 6.34
C GLU A 249 -21.49 -6.60 6.96
N MET A 250 -22.57 -5.97 7.40
CA MET A 250 -22.56 -4.56 7.83
C MET A 250 -21.51 -4.21 8.90
N PRO A 251 -21.31 -5.01 9.97
CA PRO A 251 -20.29 -4.71 10.98
C PRO A 251 -18.86 -4.72 10.42
N SER A 252 -18.57 -5.63 9.49
CA SER A 252 -17.28 -5.70 8.82
C SER A 252 -17.13 -4.56 7.83
N LEU A 253 -18.16 -4.26 7.03
CA LEU A 253 -18.15 -3.18 6.07
C LEU A 253 -17.86 -1.82 6.72
N ALA A 254 -18.49 -1.54 7.87
CA ALA A 254 -18.27 -0.30 8.61
C ALA A 254 -16.81 -0.15 9.06
N LYS A 255 -16.23 -1.21 9.64
CA LYS A 255 -14.82 -1.22 10.05
C LYS A 255 -13.88 -1.09 8.85
N THR A 256 -14.20 -1.77 7.75
CA THR A 256 -13.44 -1.71 6.49
C THR A 256 -13.40 -0.29 5.94
N PHE A 257 -14.51 0.44 5.89
CA PHE A 257 -14.52 1.82 5.39
C PHE A 257 -13.61 2.74 6.19
N TYR A 258 -13.70 2.69 7.53
CA TYR A 258 -12.84 3.52 8.36
C TYR A 258 -11.37 3.10 8.28
N MET A 259 -11.08 1.80 8.21
CA MET A 259 -9.71 1.32 8.05
C MET A 259 -9.12 1.75 6.70
N LEU A 260 -9.89 1.64 5.61
CA LEU A 260 -9.50 2.14 4.29
C LEU A 260 -9.19 3.64 4.32
N MET A 261 -10.09 4.45 4.90
CA MET A 261 -9.87 5.88 5.07
C MET A 261 -8.62 6.18 5.91
N PHE A 262 -8.40 5.44 6.99
CA PHE A 262 -7.23 5.64 7.85
C PHE A 262 -5.92 5.25 7.16
N MET A 263 -5.88 4.09 6.49
CA MET A 263 -4.72 3.69 5.69
C MET A 263 -4.44 4.69 4.57
N ARG A 264 -5.48 5.30 3.99
CA ARG A 264 -5.32 6.35 2.98
C ARG A 264 -4.74 7.66 3.53
N LEU A 265 -5.05 8.02 4.77
CA LEU A 265 -4.36 9.12 5.43
C LEU A 265 -2.87 8.81 5.59
N ILE A 266 -2.51 7.58 5.97
CA ILE A 266 -1.11 7.17 6.10
C ILE A 266 -0.37 7.23 4.75
N ASP A 267 -0.99 6.73 3.68
CA ASP A 267 -0.50 6.86 2.30
C ASP A 267 -0.21 8.34 1.96
N ASP A 268 -1.18 9.24 2.09
CA ASP A 268 -0.95 10.64 1.73
C ASP A 268 -0.01 11.39 2.72
N GLU A 269 0.15 10.89 3.95
CA GLU A 269 1.13 11.40 4.92
C GLU A 269 2.56 10.88 4.69
N SER A 270 2.74 9.80 3.93
CA SER A 270 4.03 9.17 3.61
C SER A 270 4.73 9.75 2.38
N LYS A 271 4.70 11.08 2.26
CA LYS A 271 5.26 11.84 1.13
C LYS A 271 6.18 12.94 1.62
N VAL A 272 6.94 12.64 2.67
CA VAL A 272 7.81 13.58 3.35
C VAL A 272 9.18 13.55 2.68
N SER A 273 9.71 14.73 2.33
CA SER A 273 11.09 14.86 1.84
C SER A 273 12.10 14.17 2.79
N ILE A 274 12.82 13.17 2.27
CA ILE A 274 13.82 12.41 3.04
C ILE A 274 14.93 13.30 3.61
N ILE A 275 15.22 14.42 2.95
CA ILE A 275 16.20 15.42 3.40
C ILE A 275 15.76 16.01 4.73
N ASP A 276 14.47 16.27 4.91
CA ASP A 276 13.93 16.89 6.12
C ASP A 276 13.81 15.91 7.27
N VAL A 277 13.51 14.63 6.98
CA VAL A 277 13.60 13.53 7.96
C VAL A 277 15.05 13.41 8.47
N LYS A 278 16.03 13.34 7.55
CA LYS A 278 17.47 13.30 7.90
C LYS A 278 17.91 14.53 8.69
N ARG A 279 17.39 15.71 8.37
CA ARG A 279 17.70 16.96 9.08
C ARG A 279 17.21 16.92 10.53
N GLN A 280 16.00 16.42 10.77
CA GLN A 280 15.48 16.25 12.12
C GLN A 280 16.27 15.20 12.92
N LEU A 281 16.72 14.13 12.28
CA LEU A 281 17.56 13.09 12.89
C LEU A 281 18.99 13.55 13.21
N ARG A 282 19.42 14.75 12.78
CA ARG A 282 20.76 15.33 13.05
C ARG A 282 21.90 14.37 12.74
N GLY A 283 21.78 13.61 11.66
CA GLY A 283 22.80 12.64 11.22
C GLY A 283 22.71 11.26 11.85
N GLN A 284 21.68 10.97 12.66
CA GLN A 284 21.33 9.60 13.02
C GLN A 284 20.80 8.83 11.79
N PRO A 285 21.02 7.50 11.72
CA PRO A 285 20.54 6.70 10.60
C PRO A 285 19.00 6.72 10.54
N LEU A 286 18.48 6.68 9.32
CA LEU A 286 17.07 6.42 9.08
C LEU A 286 16.77 4.97 9.45
N ASP A 287 15.85 4.80 10.38
CA ASP A 287 15.35 3.50 10.79
C ASP A 287 14.17 3.12 9.88
N PHE A 288 14.47 2.64 8.68
CA PHE A 288 13.53 2.03 7.72
C PHE A 288 13.85 0.56 7.54
N PHE A 289 12.88 -0.20 7.01
CA PHE A 289 13.08 -1.63 6.74
C PHE A 289 14.16 -1.85 5.68
N ASP A 290 15.14 -2.69 5.99
CA ASP A 290 16.06 -3.22 5.00
C ASP A 290 15.44 -4.41 4.22
N ALA A 291 16.13 -4.87 3.18
CA ALA A 291 15.66 -5.97 2.33
C ALA A 291 15.40 -7.26 3.12
N GLU A 292 16.29 -7.59 4.06
CA GLU A 292 16.17 -8.80 4.90
C GLU A 292 14.94 -8.74 5.80
N THR A 293 14.69 -7.57 6.39
CA THR A 293 13.52 -7.30 7.22
C THR A 293 12.24 -7.41 6.38
N ILE A 294 12.19 -6.77 5.20
CA ILE A 294 11.02 -6.83 4.31
C ILE A 294 10.72 -8.27 3.90
N GLN A 295 11.74 -9.01 3.44
CA GLN A 295 11.60 -10.42 3.08
C GLN A 295 11.08 -11.25 4.25
N THR A 296 11.61 -11.01 5.45
CA THR A 296 11.17 -11.69 6.67
C THR A 296 9.70 -11.40 6.99
N LEU A 297 9.26 -10.15 6.89
CA LEU A 297 7.87 -9.75 7.08
C LEU A 297 6.94 -10.45 6.08
N VAL A 298 7.33 -10.50 4.81
CA VAL A 298 6.58 -11.19 3.75
C VAL A 298 6.46 -12.68 4.03
N CYS A 299 7.57 -13.37 4.31
CA CYS A 299 7.55 -14.80 4.62
C CYS A 299 6.70 -15.12 5.85
N ARG A 300 6.75 -14.26 6.88
CA ARG A 300 5.94 -14.40 8.09
C ARG A 300 4.45 -14.29 7.80
N GLN A 301 4.05 -13.33 6.98
CA GLN A 301 2.65 -13.17 6.58
C GLN A 301 2.17 -14.35 5.74
N LEU A 302 2.98 -14.84 4.78
CA LEU A 302 2.66 -16.03 3.99
C LEU A 302 2.47 -17.26 4.88
N ALA A 303 3.40 -17.50 5.82
CA ALA A 303 3.34 -18.62 6.75
C ALA A 303 2.08 -18.54 7.62
N ARG A 304 1.81 -17.37 8.21
CA ARG A 304 0.63 -17.11 9.02
C ARG A 304 -0.66 -17.36 8.23
N HIS A 305 -0.76 -16.83 7.01
CA HIS A 305 -1.94 -16.99 6.17
C HIS A 305 -2.22 -18.48 5.87
N LEU A 306 -1.19 -19.23 5.48
CA LEU A 306 -1.33 -20.66 5.19
C LEU A 306 -1.70 -21.47 6.45
N GLN A 307 -1.06 -21.18 7.58
CA GLN A 307 -1.38 -21.82 8.87
C GLN A 307 -2.83 -21.56 9.30
N GLU A 308 -3.32 -20.32 9.17
CA GLU A 308 -4.70 -19.95 9.50
C GLU A 308 -5.72 -20.70 8.63
N ARG A 309 -5.45 -20.87 7.33
CA ARG A 309 -6.32 -21.64 6.42
C ARG A 309 -6.38 -23.12 6.81
N LEU A 310 -5.23 -23.73 7.06
CA LEU A 310 -5.17 -25.14 7.49
C LEU A 310 -5.82 -25.35 8.86
N ALA A 311 -5.63 -24.41 9.80
CA ALA A 311 -6.26 -24.46 11.12
C ALA A 311 -7.79 -24.35 11.07
N LYS A 312 -8.35 -23.73 10.03
CA LYS A 312 -9.80 -23.70 9.76
C LYS A 312 -10.33 -25.00 9.14
N GLY A 313 -9.47 -25.98 8.89
CA GLY A 313 -9.84 -27.26 8.29
C GLY A 313 -10.01 -27.22 6.78
N GLU A 314 -9.48 -26.21 6.10
CA GLU A 314 -9.46 -26.19 4.64
C GLU A 314 -8.63 -27.37 4.09
N VAL A 315 -9.07 -27.94 2.95
CA VAL A 315 -8.41 -29.10 2.35
C VAL A 315 -7.03 -28.69 1.82
N VAL A 316 -5.96 -29.39 2.23
CA VAL A 316 -4.56 -29.08 1.87
C VAL A 316 -4.40 -28.85 0.36
N LYS A 317 -4.99 -29.71 -0.47
CA LYS A 317 -4.93 -29.57 -1.93
C LYS A 317 -5.57 -28.27 -2.43
N GLU A 318 -6.72 -27.88 -1.88
CA GLU A 318 -7.40 -26.63 -2.27
C GLU A 318 -6.60 -25.39 -1.83
N VAL A 319 -5.97 -25.44 -0.64
CA VAL A 319 -5.06 -24.39 -0.17
C VAL A 319 -3.86 -24.28 -1.10
N ARG A 320 -3.24 -25.41 -1.47
CA ARG A 320 -2.12 -25.50 -2.41
C ARG A 320 -2.48 -24.90 -3.77
N ASP A 321 -3.51 -25.43 -4.41
CA ASP A 321 -3.90 -25.05 -5.78
C ASP A 321 -4.30 -23.56 -5.84
N SER A 322 -4.99 -23.07 -4.79
CA SER A 322 -5.33 -21.64 -4.65
C SER A 322 -4.09 -20.76 -4.49
N MET A 323 -3.10 -21.19 -3.70
CA MET A 323 -1.87 -20.43 -3.50
C MET A 323 -1.01 -20.40 -4.78
N GLU A 324 -0.88 -21.55 -5.45
CA GLU A 324 -0.17 -21.67 -6.72
C GLU A 324 -0.74 -20.72 -7.79
N LEU A 325 -2.08 -20.66 -7.91
CA LEU A 325 -2.76 -19.74 -8.81
C LEU A 325 -2.43 -18.27 -8.50
N LYS A 326 -2.50 -17.87 -7.23
CA LYS A 326 -2.19 -16.49 -6.78
C LYS A 326 -0.73 -16.14 -7.04
N LEU A 327 0.19 -17.04 -6.73
CA LEU A 327 1.63 -16.86 -6.99
C LEU A 327 1.90 -16.66 -8.48
N ASN A 328 1.34 -17.52 -9.34
CA ASN A 328 1.51 -17.43 -10.80
C ASN A 328 1.02 -16.08 -11.35
N LYS A 329 -0.12 -15.59 -10.85
CA LYS A 329 -0.65 -14.28 -11.23
C LYS A 329 0.29 -13.15 -10.80
N ALA A 330 0.74 -13.17 -9.54
CA ALA A 330 1.67 -12.17 -9.01
C ALA A 330 3.01 -12.17 -9.76
N PHE A 331 3.60 -13.33 -10.02
CA PHE A 331 4.85 -13.44 -10.76
C PHE A 331 4.73 -12.92 -12.20
N THR A 332 3.61 -13.17 -12.88
CA THR A 332 3.39 -12.64 -14.24
C THR A 332 3.50 -11.11 -14.29
N LEU A 333 3.09 -10.43 -13.21
CA LEU A 333 3.19 -8.98 -13.08
C LEU A 333 4.59 -8.55 -12.62
N LEU A 334 5.11 -9.14 -11.54
CA LEU A 334 6.41 -8.76 -10.96
C LEU A 334 7.59 -8.98 -11.94
N LEU A 335 7.56 -10.05 -12.73
CA LEU A 335 8.67 -10.39 -13.65
C LEU A 335 8.83 -9.40 -14.81
N ARG A 336 7.86 -8.49 -15.03
CA ARG A 336 7.99 -7.39 -16.00
C ARG A 336 9.14 -6.44 -15.63
N ALA A 337 9.48 -6.32 -14.34
CA ALA A 337 10.57 -5.49 -13.85
C ALA A 337 11.93 -6.19 -13.73
N ARG A 338 12.06 -7.43 -14.22
CA ARG A 338 13.31 -8.21 -14.12
C ARG A 338 14.54 -7.44 -14.62
N ASP A 339 14.44 -6.75 -15.74
CA ASP A 339 15.57 -6.03 -16.33
C ASP A 339 15.97 -4.77 -15.52
N ALA A 340 15.08 -4.30 -14.66
CA ALA A 340 15.34 -3.21 -13.72
C ALA A 340 15.90 -3.68 -12.37
N SER A 341 15.99 -5.00 -12.14
CA SER A 341 16.44 -5.59 -10.88
C SER A 341 17.83 -5.11 -10.45
N ASN A 342 18.00 -4.99 -9.13
CA ASN A 342 19.31 -4.78 -8.50
C ASN A 342 19.97 -6.11 -8.06
N ALA A 343 19.23 -7.23 -8.14
CA ALA A 343 19.69 -8.58 -7.84
C ALA A 343 19.45 -9.58 -9.00
N PRO A 344 20.11 -9.43 -10.18
CA PRO A 344 19.88 -10.34 -11.32
C PRO A 344 20.07 -11.83 -11.01
N TYR A 345 21.00 -12.15 -10.09
CA TYR A 345 21.27 -13.52 -9.63
C TYR A 345 20.03 -14.19 -9.01
N LEU A 346 19.08 -13.42 -8.49
CA LEU A 346 17.82 -13.92 -7.94
C LEU A 346 17.02 -14.72 -8.98
N TYR A 347 16.97 -14.19 -10.21
CA TYR A 347 16.20 -14.77 -11.30
C TYR A 347 16.89 -15.99 -11.91
N GLU A 348 18.21 -16.12 -11.72
CA GLU A 348 18.97 -17.33 -12.04
C GLU A 348 18.74 -18.40 -10.97
N LYS A 349 18.83 -18.02 -9.68
CA LYS A 349 18.57 -18.91 -8.53
C LYS A 349 17.21 -19.59 -8.63
N TYR A 350 16.18 -18.86 -9.07
CA TYR A 350 14.81 -19.37 -9.18
C TYR A 350 14.39 -19.71 -10.62
N GLN A 351 15.34 -19.91 -11.55
CA GLN A 351 15.00 -20.17 -12.95
C GLN A 351 14.03 -21.34 -13.14
N SER A 352 14.14 -22.42 -12.37
CA SER A 352 13.23 -23.57 -12.43
C SER A 352 11.80 -23.19 -12.04
N VAL A 353 11.62 -22.51 -10.91
CA VAL A 353 10.32 -22.01 -10.43
C VAL A 353 9.70 -21.05 -11.44
N LEU A 354 10.49 -20.13 -11.99
CA LEU A 354 10.01 -19.10 -12.91
C LEU A 354 9.74 -19.61 -14.34
N ALA A 355 10.38 -20.71 -14.75
CA ALA A 355 10.17 -21.33 -16.07
C ALA A 355 8.78 -21.95 -16.19
N ASP A 356 8.28 -22.60 -15.12
CA ASP A 356 6.97 -23.25 -15.08
C ASP A 356 5.80 -22.24 -15.17
N ILE A 357 6.05 -20.99 -14.77
CA ILE A 357 5.06 -19.92 -14.87
C ILE A 357 4.84 -19.49 -16.33
N LYS A 358 5.92 -19.43 -17.13
CA LYS A 358 5.86 -19.04 -18.55
C LYS A 358 5.13 -20.05 -19.43
N SER A 359 5.23 -21.35 -19.13
CA SER A 359 4.51 -22.40 -19.86
C SER A 359 3.01 -22.37 -19.56
N THR A 360 2.64 -22.00 -18.34
CA THR A 360 1.23 -21.91 -17.90
C THR A 360 0.55 -20.64 -18.41
N SER A 361 1.26 -19.50 -18.49
CA SER A 361 0.71 -18.24 -19.02
C SER A 361 0.42 -18.29 -20.53
N LEU A 362 1.21 -19.04 -21.31
CA LEU A 362 1.00 -19.20 -22.76
C LEU A 362 -0.23 -20.08 -23.06
N SER A 363 -0.44 -21.16 -22.31
CA SER A 363 -1.61 -22.04 -22.50
C SER A 363 -2.93 -21.38 -22.10
N ALA A 364 -2.93 -20.47 -21.12
CA ALA A 364 -4.11 -19.69 -20.73
C ALA A 364 -4.48 -18.61 -21.76
N GLN A 365 -3.50 -17.96 -22.39
CA GLN A 365 -3.76 -17.00 -23.48
C GLN A 365 -4.31 -17.68 -24.74
N GLU A 366 -3.84 -18.88 -25.07
CA GLU A 366 -4.37 -19.65 -26.21
C GLU A 366 -5.83 -20.09 -26.00
N GLN A 367 -6.27 -20.30 -24.74
CA GLN A 367 -7.65 -20.67 -24.43
C GLN A 367 -8.63 -19.48 -24.38
N MET A 368 -8.14 -18.24 -24.24
CA MET A 368 -8.98 -17.04 -24.33
C MET A 368 -9.09 -16.47 -25.76
N THR A 369 -8.47 -17.13 -26.74
CA THR A 369 -8.44 -16.71 -28.15
C THR A 369 -9.21 -17.67 -29.08
N ILE A 370 -10.18 -18.44 -28.55
CA ILE A 370 -11.07 -19.31 -29.34
C ILE A 370 -12.53 -18.86 -29.18
#